data_AF-A0A5S5CNG7-F1
#
_entry.id   AF-A0A5S5CNG7-F1
#
_cell.length_a   1.000
_cell.length_b   1.000
_cell.length_c   1.000
_cell.angle_alpha   90.00
_cell.angle_beta   90.00
_cell.angle_gamma   90.00
#
_symmetry.space_group_name_H-M   'P 1'
#
loop_
_entity.id
_entity.type
_entity.pdbx_description
1 polymer ?
#
loop_
_entity_poly.entity_id
_entity_poly.type
_entity_poly.pdbx_seq_one_letter_code
_entity_poly.pdbx_strand_id
1 'polypeptide(L)'
;MAPGRRTPGATARLGAGDVACWVVKTSVPPAELAPGWAPGQERLVDRCLHPSYRLALMSGGQPCLLWLSGRRHPGVHAVGVLAGSPVDGPGGATAALRLALLEEPVGRGELLADPAFASAEVIRMPAGSNPSWLTAGQFAAVLARLPHPRLGRWVP
;
A
#
# COMPACT_ATOMS: atom_id res chain seq x y z
N MET A 1 6.80 35.92 13.97
CA MET A 1 5.58 35.10 13.75
C MET A 1 6.02 33.65 13.65
N ALA A 2 5.87 32.87 14.72
CA ALA A 2 6.35 31.48 14.78
C ALA A 2 5.24 30.51 14.31
N PRO A 3 5.55 29.46 13.53
CA PRO A 3 4.56 28.44 13.22
C PRO A 3 4.25 27.61 14.47
N GLY A 4 2.97 27.56 14.83
CA GLY A 4 2.48 26.82 15.98
C GLY A 4 2.82 25.33 15.88
N ARG A 5 3.46 24.79 16.93
CA ARG A 5 3.60 23.35 17.13
C ARG A 5 2.20 22.75 17.30
N ARG A 6 1.81 21.84 16.42
CA ARG A 6 0.64 20.99 16.62
C ARG A 6 0.97 19.94 17.69
N THR A 7 0.23 19.97 18.78
CA THR A 7 0.20 18.95 19.83
C THR A 7 -0.26 17.61 19.26
N PRO A 8 0.43 16.48 19.51
CA PRO A 8 -0.03 15.17 19.08
C PRO A 8 -1.04 14.61 20.09
N GLY A 9 -2.31 14.44 19.68
CA GLY A 9 -3.35 13.93 20.58
C GLY A 9 -4.68 13.48 19.96
N ALA A 10 -4.92 13.72 18.67
CA ALA A 10 -6.04 13.13 17.94
C ALA A 10 -5.58 12.72 16.55
N THR A 11 -5.87 11.50 16.12
CA THR A 11 -5.64 11.05 14.75
C THR A 11 -6.47 11.93 13.83
N ALA A 12 -5.84 12.90 13.18
CA ALA A 12 -6.52 13.79 12.24
C ALA A 12 -7.21 12.95 11.17
N ARG A 13 -8.42 13.38 10.77
CA ARG A 13 -9.14 12.76 9.66
C ARG A 13 -8.29 12.91 8.39
N LEU A 14 -8.14 11.81 7.65
CA LEU A 14 -7.34 11.76 6.43
C LEU A 14 -8.01 12.56 5.31
N GLY A 15 -7.27 13.44 4.67
CA GLY A 15 -7.64 14.09 3.41
C GLY A 15 -6.94 13.45 2.21
N ALA A 16 -7.38 13.80 1.00
CA ALA A 16 -6.79 13.26 -0.23
C ALA A 16 -5.29 13.61 -0.37
N GLY A 17 -4.87 14.79 0.08
CA GLY A 17 -3.46 15.22 0.02
C GLY A 17 -2.53 14.52 1.02
N ASP A 18 -3.07 13.76 1.97
CA ASP A 18 -2.26 13.04 2.96
C ASP A 18 -1.82 11.66 2.45
N VAL A 19 -2.50 11.12 1.42
CA VAL A 19 -2.28 9.77 0.90
C VAL A 19 -1.43 9.81 -0.36
N ALA A 20 -0.18 9.37 -0.23
CA ALA A 20 0.68 9.18 -1.39
C ALA A 20 0.57 7.76 -1.97
N CYS A 21 0.19 6.77 -1.15
CA CYS A 21 0.04 5.39 -1.58
C CYS A 21 -0.93 4.63 -0.67
N TRP A 22 -1.83 3.84 -1.26
CA TRP A 22 -2.70 2.93 -0.53
C TRP A 22 -2.01 1.59 -0.23
N VAL A 23 -2.21 1.08 0.97
CA VAL A 23 -1.67 -0.21 1.41
C VAL A 23 -2.82 -1.20 1.54
N VAL A 24 -2.80 -2.24 0.71
CA VAL A 24 -3.79 -3.32 0.76
C VAL A 24 -3.12 -4.60 1.23
N LYS A 25 -3.58 -5.12 2.37
CA LYS A 25 -2.98 -6.27 3.05
C LYS A 25 -3.56 -7.58 2.59
N THR A 26 -2.72 -8.60 2.46
CA THR A 26 -3.09 -10.01 2.24
C THR A 26 -2.46 -10.87 3.33
N SER A 27 -3.10 -11.97 3.72
CA SER A 27 -2.46 -13.06 4.49
C SER A 27 -2.02 -14.22 3.60
N VAL A 28 -2.41 -14.18 2.32
CA VAL A 28 -2.15 -15.20 1.31
C VAL A 28 -0.97 -14.74 0.44
N PRO A 29 0.07 -15.57 0.23
CA PRO A 29 1.20 -15.25 -0.64
C PRO A 29 0.76 -14.96 -2.09
N PRO A 30 1.51 -14.16 -2.86
CA PRO A 30 1.16 -13.84 -4.24
C PRO A 30 0.93 -15.05 -5.16
N ALA A 31 1.72 -16.11 -5.00
CA ALA A 31 1.59 -17.33 -5.80
C ALA A 31 0.26 -18.07 -5.59
N GLU A 32 -0.33 -17.94 -4.39
CA GLU A 32 -1.66 -18.48 -4.08
C GLU A 32 -2.77 -17.49 -4.44
N LEU A 33 -2.51 -16.19 -4.26
CA LEU A 33 -3.45 -15.12 -4.60
C LEU A 33 -3.74 -15.07 -6.11
N ALA A 34 -2.71 -15.28 -6.93
CA ALA A 34 -2.81 -15.38 -8.38
C ALA A 34 -1.82 -16.45 -8.88
N PRO A 35 -2.29 -17.68 -9.13
CA PRO A 35 -1.44 -18.76 -9.65
C PRO A 35 -0.72 -18.37 -10.94
N GLY A 36 0.59 -18.64 -10.99
CA GLY A 36 1.43 -18.29 -12.14
C GLY A 36 1.77 -16.80 -12.26
N TRP A 37 1.64 -16.03 -11.17
CA TRP A 37 2.13 -14.65 -11.11
C TRP A 37 3.65 -14.64 -10.94
N ALA A 38 4.37 -14.31 -12.02
CA ALA A 38 5.83 -14.24 -12.02
C ALA A 38 6.35 -12.85 -11.63
N PRO A 39 7.58 -12.74 -11.08
CA PRO A 39 8.23 -11.45 -10.87
C PRO A 39 8.24 -10.55 -12.11
N GLY A 40 8.04 -9.24 -11.92
CA GLY A 40 7.93 -8.24 -12.98
C GLY A 40 6.63 -8.28 -13.79
N GLN A 41 5.83 -9.35 -13.68
CA GLN A 41 4.56 -9.46 -14.36
C GLN A 41 3.49 -8.62 -13.66
N GLU A 42 2.70 -7.89 -14.45
CA GLU A 42 1.50 -7.21 -13.95
C GLU A 42 0.30 -8.17 -13.88
N ARG A 43 -0.50 -8.06 -12.81
CA ARG A 43 -1.79 -8.74 -12.65
C ARG A 43 -2.83 -7.79 -12.07
N LEU A 44 -4.08 -8.03 -12.47
CA LEU A 44 -5.25 -7.51 -11.76
C LEU A 44 -5.60 -8.45 -10.61
N VAL A 45 -5.73 -7.91 -9.41
CA VAL A 45 -6.18 -8.64 -8.22
C VAL A 45 -7.23 -7.84 -7.47
N ASP A 46 -8.32 -8.51 -7.11
CA ASP A 46 -9.42 -7.90 -6.36
C ASP A 46 -9.27 -8.16 -4.87
N ARG A 47 -9.40 -7.11 -4.06
CA ARG A 47 -9.28 -7.23 -2.61
C ARG A 47 -10.44 -6.56 -1.89
N CYS A 48 -10.95 -7.25 -0.86
CA CYS A 48 -11.96 -6.70 0.02
C CYS A 48 -11.40 -5.55 0.86
N LEU A 49 -12.22 -4.52 1.02
CA LEU A 49 -11.96 -3.34 1.82
C LEU A 49 -13.01 -3.22 2.91
N HIS A 50 -12.60 -2.68 4.05
CA HIS A 50 -13.52 -2.34 5.12
C HIS A 50 -14.28 -1.04 4.76
N PRO A 51 -15.62 -1.04 4.86
CA PRO A 51 -16.41 0.17 4.65
C PRO A 51 -15.95 1.31 5.57
N SER A 52 -15.50 2.40 4.97
CA SER A 52 -15.07 3.60 5.71
C SER A 52 -15.07 4.81 4.80
N TYR A 53 -15.01 6.02 5.38
CA TYR A 53 -14.92 7.25 4.58
C TYR A 53 -13.68 7.28 3.66
N ARG A 54 -12.65 6.47 3.95
CA ARG A 54 -11.42 6.41 3.14
C ARG A 54 -11.69 5.90 1.73
N LEU A 55 -12.72 5.08 1.53
CA LEU A 55 -13.08 4.57 0.22
C LEU A 55 -13.45 5.69 -0.75
N ALA A 56 -14.05 6.78 -0.25
CA ALA A 56 -14.36 7.97 -1.05
C ALA A 56 -13.12 8.79 -1.45
N LEU A 57 -11.95 8.49 -0.86
CA LEU A 57 -10.67 9.10 -1.24
C LEU A 57 -9.90 8.27 -2.28
N MET A 58 -10.39 7.06 -2.58
CA MET A 58 -9.75 6.12 -3.48
C MET A 58 -10.24 6.31 -4.92
N SER A 59 -9.30 6.49 -5.84
CA SER A 59 -9.57 6.62 -7.27
C SER A 59 -8.54 5.88 -8.11
N GLY A 60 -8.97 5.48 -9.32
CA GLY A 60 -8.10 4.83 -10.29
C GLY A 60 -6.86 5.65 -10.59
N GLY A 61 -5.72 4.97 -10.79
CA GLY A 61 -4.42 5.59 -11.05
C GLY A 61 -3.63 5.96 -9.80
N GLN A 62 -4.25 6.02 -8.60
CA GLN A 62 -3.51 6.29 -7.38
C GLN A 62 -2.55 5.14 -7.05
N PRO A 63 -1.32 5.44 -6.58
CA PRO A 63 -0.37 4.40 -6.18
C PRO A 63 -0.94 3.49 -5.11
N CYS A 64 -0.67 2.20 -5.25
CA CYS A 64 -0.98 1.22 -4.21
C CYS A 64 0.07 0.12 -4.15
N LEU A 65 0.08 -0.60 -3.03
CA LEU A 65 0.95 -1.75 -2.83
C LEU A 65 0.21 -2.90 -2.14
N LEU A 66 0.69 -4.12 -2.40
CA LEU A 66 0.25 -5.32 -1.73
C LEU A 66 1.21 -5.65 -0.58
N TRP A 67 0.68 -5.58 0.63
CA TRP A 67 1.41 -5.93 1.84
C TRP A 67 1.08 -7.36 2.27
N LEU A 68 2.06 -8.25 2.29
CA LEU A 68 1.90 -9.57 2.91
C LEU A 68 2.02 -9.43 4.43
N SER A 69 0.94 -9.77 5.13
CA SER A 69 0.88 -9.90 6.58
C SER A 69 1.27 -11.31 7.03
N GLY A 70 1.59 -11.46 8.32
CA GLY A 70 1.91 -12.75 8.92
C GLY A 70 3.38 -12.89 9.28
N ARG A 71 3.84 -14.15 9.41
CA ARG A 71 5.18 -14.48 9.93
C ARG A 71 6.22 -14.70 8.83
N ARG A 72 5.81 -15.20 7.66
CA ARG A 72 6.73 -15.55 6.57
C ARG A 72 6.85 -14.38 5.61
N HIS A 73 8.04 -13.79 5.55
CA HIS A 73 8.39 -12.68 4.67
C HIS A 73 7.37 -11.52 4.65
N PRO A 74 6.92 -11.01 5.82
CA PRO A 74 5.98 -9.90 5.83
C PRO A 74 6.62 -8.66 5.23
N GLY A 75 5.84 -7.85 4.50
CA GLY A 75 6.36 -6.67 3.81
C GLY A 75 5.63 -6.39 2.50
N VAL A 76 6.26 -5.60 1.63
CA VAL A 76 5.70 -5.22 0.33
C VAL A 76 6.12 -6.27 -0.71
N HIS A 77 5.14 -6.92 -1.33
CA HIS A 77 5.39 -7.97 -2.33
C HIS A 77 5.10 -7.50 -3.75
N ALA A 78 4.19 -6.55 -3.92
CA ALA A 78 3.84 -6.02 -5.22
C ALA A 78 3.48 -4.53 -5.12
N VAL A 79 3.72 -3.79 -6.20
CA VAL A 79 3.47 -2.35 -6.29
C VAL A 79 2.75 -2.04 -7.60
N GLY A 80 1.98 -0.96 -7.63
CA GLY A 80 1.26 -0.53 -8.82
C GLY A 80 0.24 0.54 -8.50
N VAL A 81 -0.96 0.39 -9.06
CA VAL A 81 -2.02 1.39 -8.93
C VAL A 81 -3.39 0.76 -8.70
N LEU A 82 -4.30 1.55 -8.12
CA LEU A 82 -5.73 1.25 -8.17
C LEU A 82 -6.19 1.24 -9.64
N ALA A 83 -6.89 0.19 -10.07
CA ALA A 83 -7.44 0.12 -11.43
C ALA A 83 -8.71 0.96 -11.60
N GLY A 84 -9.35 1.35 -10.49
CA GLY A 84 -10.55 2.18 -10.44
C GLY A 84 -10.91 2.56 -9.01
N SER A 85 -12.03 3.25 -8.83
CA SER A 85 -12.60 3.46 -7.50
C SER A 85 -13.14 2.15 -6.93
N PRO A 86 -13.18 1.98 -5.59
CA PRO A 86 -13.81 0.83 -4.96
C PRO A 86 -15.27 0.68 -5.40
N VAL A 87 -15.71 -0.57 -5.55
CA VAL A 87 -17.09 -0.91 -5.92
C VAL A 87 -17.74 -1.67 -4.78
N ASP A 88 -18.93 -1.24 -4.38
CA ASP A 88 -19.75 -1.96 -3.41
C ASP A 88 -20.38 -3.19 -4.06
N GLY A 89 -20.35 -4.32 -3.34
CA GLY A 89 -20.96 -5.56 -3.77
C GLY A 89 -21.53 -6.37 -2.60
N PRO A 90 -22.18 -7.52 -2.88
CA PRO A 90 -22.82 -8.35 -1.85
C PRO A 90 -21.87 -8.82 -0.73
N GLY A 91 -20.57 -8.94 -1.01
CA GLY A 91 -19.52 -9.30 -0.05
C GLY A 91 -18.80 -8.12 0.61
N GLY A 92 -19.30 -6.90 0.41
CA GLY A 92 -18.66 -5.65 0.83
C GLY A 92 -17.92 -4.94 -0.30
N ALA A 93 -17.30 -3.81 0.03
CA ALA A 93 -16.54 -3.02 -0.91
C ALA A 93 -15.28 -3.76 -1.38
N THR A 94 -15.00 -3.70 -2.67
CA THR A 94 -13.82 -4.30 -3.30
C THR A 94 -13.07 -3.26 -4.12
N ALA A 95 -11.75 -3.41 -4.24
CA ALA A 95 -10.95 -2.65 -5.19
C ALA A 95 -10.11 -3.58 -6.05
N ALA A 96 -10.14 -3.30 -7.36
CA ALA A 96 -9.25 -3.90 -8.34
C ALA A 96 -7.90 -3.18 -8.31
N LEU A 97 -6.81 -3.94 -8.15
CA LEU A 97 -5.45 -3.43 -8.09
C LEU A 97 -4.68 -3.97 -9.29
N ARG A 98 -4.03 -3.09 -10.07
CA ARG A 98 -3.08 -3.50 -11.11
C ARG A 98 -1.68 -3.41 -10.54
N LEU A 99 -1.07 -4.56 -10.29
CA LEU A 99 0.17 -4.69 -9.52
C LEU A 99 1.22 -5.46 -10.30
N ALA A 100 2.47 -5.01 -10.23
CA ALA A 100 3.65 -5.76 -10.64
C ALA A 100 4.25 -6.49 -9.42
N LEU A 101 4.50 -7.79 -9.55
CA LEU A 101 5.15 -8.57 -8.50
C LEU A 101 6.63 -8.22 -8.42
N LEU A 102 7.14 -8.01 -7.20
CA LEU A 102 8.57 -7.78 -7.00
C LEU A 102 9.34 -9.09 -7.08
N GLU A 103 10.52 -9.04 -7.68
CA GLU A 103 11.48 -10.16 -7.63
C GLU A 103 11.98 -10.38 -6.20
N GLU A 104 12.34 -9.29 -5.52
CA GLU A 104 12.70 -9.28 -4.11
C GLU A 104 11.68 -8.43 -3.33
N PRO A 105 10.86 -9.02 -2.45
CA PRO A 105 9.94 -8.27 -1.61
C PRO A 105 10.68 -7.31 -0.67
N VAL A 106 10.14 -6.11 -0.47
CA VAL A 106 10.69 -5.18 0.54
C VAL A 106 10.25 -5.64 1.93
N GLY A 107 11.21 -6.10 2.72
CA GLY A 107 10.94 -6.72 4.01
C GLY A 107 10.40 -5.72 5.05
N ARG A 108 9.44 -6.16 5.87
CA ARG A 108 8.93 -5.37 7.01
C ARG A 108 10.05 -4.94 7.95
N GLY A 109 11.06 -5.79 8.18
CA GLY A 109 12.19 -5.50 9.07
C GLY A 109 13.02 -4.30 8.57
N GLU A 110 13.31 -4.26 7.27
CA GLU A 110 14.04 -3.15 6.63
C GLU A 110 13.25 -1.84 6.70
N LEU A 111 11.93 -1.91 6.52
CA LEU A 111 11.03 -0.77 6.62
C LEU A 111 10.88 -0.29 8.07
N LEU A 112 10.86 -1.19 9.04
CA LEU A 112 10.88 -0.84 10.47
C LEU A 112 12.15 -0.12 10.89
N ALA A 113 13.29 -0.46 10.29
CA ALA A 113 14.57 0.19 10.55
C ALA A 113 14.66 1.59 9.93
N ASP A 114 13.76 1.95 9.00
CA ASP A 114 13.71 3.27 8.39
C ASP A 114 12.89 4.26 9.25
N PRO A 115 13.48 5.34 9.79
CA PRO A 115 12.75 6.31 10.59
C PRO A 115 11.57 6.97 9.84
N ALA A 116 11.66 7.09 8.51
CA ALA A 116 10.59 7.66 7.70
C ALA A 116 9.38 6.72 7.59
N PHE A 117 9.59 5.40 7.71
CA PHE A 117 8.55 4.39 7.57
C PHE A 117 8.07 3.77 8.90
N ALA A 118 8.89 3.78 9.95
CA ALA A 118 8.61 3.10 11.22
C ALA A 118 7.25 3.49 11.87
N SER A 119 6.73 4.68 11.54
CA SER A 119 5.43 5.18 12.01
C SER A 119 4.25 4.93 11.05
N ALA A 120 4.45 4.20 9.95
CA ALA A 120 3.39 3.88 8.99
C ALA A 120 2.23 3.13 9.67
N GLU A 121 1.01 3.39 9.21
CA GLU A 121 -0.19 2.81 9.84
C GLU A 121 -0.19 1.28 9.78
N VAL A 122 0.27 0.68 8.68
CA VAL A 122 0.41 -0.77 8.54
C VAL A 122 1.36 -1.40 9.58
N ILE A 123 2.32 -0.64 10.10
CA ILE A 123 3.22 -1.06 11.18
C ILE A 123 2.57 -0.89 12.55
N ARG A 124 1.99 0.30 12.82
CA ARG A 124 1.37 0.61 14.11
C ARG A 124 0.08 -0.17 14.37
N MET A 125 -0.62 -0.57 13.31
CA MET A 125 -1.87 -1.32 13.36
C MET A 125 -1.79 -2.62 12.56
N PRO A 126 -0.99 -3.63 12.99
CA PRO A 126 -0.83 -4.88 12.25
C PRO A 126 -2.16 -5.61 11.99
N ALA A 127 -3.08 -5.54 12.94
CA ALA A 127 -4.43 -6.11 12.87
C ALA A 127 -5.49 -5.17 12.25
N GLY A 128 -5.11 -3.97 11.79
CA GLY A 128 -6.05 -3.03 11.16
C GLY A 128 -6.69 -3.62 9.89
N SER A 129 -7.88 -3.17 9.51
CA SER A 129 -8.48 -3.63 8.26
C SER A 129 -7.92 -2.89 7.05
N ASN A 130 -8.15 -3.42 5.85
CA ASN A 130 -7.90 -2.66 4.63
C ASN A 130 -8.96 -1.54 4.47
N PRO A 131 -8.63 -0.40 3.84
CA PRO A 131 -7.29 -0.01 3.40
C PRO A 131 -6.49 0.68 4.52
N SER A 132 -5.18 0.47 4.48
CA SER A 132 -4.20 1.35 5.15
C SER A 132 -3.55 2.27 4.11
N TRP A 133 -2.63 3.14 4.53
CA TRP A 133 -2.10 4.21 3.67
C TRP A 133 -0.69 4.62 4.09
N LEU A 134 0.02 5.29 3.19
CA LEU A 134 1.33 5.90 3.39
C LEU A 134 1.29 7.40 3.07
N THR A 135 2.01 8.18 3.87
CA THR A 135 2.39 9.55 3.51
C THR A 135 3.42 9.54 2.37
N ALA A 136 3.69 10.71 1.77
CA ALA A 136 4.73 10.86 0.75
C ALA A 136 6.11 10.36 1.21
N GLY A 137 6.54 10.73 2.42
CA GLY A 137 7.84 10.29 2.96
C GLY A 137 7.90 8.79 3.21
N GLN A 138 6.82 8.19 3.69
CA GLN A 138 6.74 6.74 3.89
C GLN A 138 6.76 6.00 2.55
N PHE A 139 6.03 6.49 1.55
CA PHE A 139 6.04 5.88 0.22
C PHE A 139 7.41 6.00 -0.44
N ALA A 140 8.08 7.15 -0.33
CA ALA A 140 9.45 7.33 -0.81
C ALA A 140 10.43 6.34 -0.19
N ALA A 141 10.29 6.00 1.10
CA ALA A 141 11.10 4.98 1.76
C ALA A 141 10.90 3.58 1.15
N VAL A 142 9.69 3.24 0.69
CA VAL A 142 9.45 2.00 -0.06
C VAL A 142 10.12 2.08 -1.43
N LEU A 143 9.91 3.17 -2.18
CA LEU A 143 10.46 3.35 -3.53
C LEU A 143 11.98 3.27 -3.57
N ALA A 144 12.67 3.80 -2.55
CA ALA A 144 14.12 3.75 -2.41
C ALA A 144 14.70 2.32 -2.27
N ARG A 145 13.84 1.34 -1.97
CA ARG A 145 14.20 -0.09 -1.83
C ARG A 145 13.71 -0.95 -2.98
N LEU A 146 12.92 -0.38 -3.89
CA LEU A 146 12.54 -1.11 -5.09
C LEU A 146 13.75 -1.22 -6.00
N PRO A 147 13.95 -2.36 -6.67
CA PRO A 147 14.95 -2.44 -7.72
C PRO A 147 14.63 -1.38 -8.75
N HIS A 148 15.56 -0.44 -8.95
CA HIS A 148 15.45 0.50 -10.05
C HIS A 148 15.42 -0.34 -11.34
N PRO A 149 14.36 -0.26 -12.16
CA PRO A 149 14.43 -0.87 -13.47
C PRO A 149 15.69 -0.31 -14.14
N ARG A 150 16.49 -1.18 -14.77
CA ARG A 150 17.32 -0.73 -15.90
C ARG A 150 16.36 0.01 -16.82
N LEU A 151 16.43 1.34 -16.82
CA LEU A 151 15.34 2.23 -17.19
C LEU A 151 14.77 1.90 -18.58
N GLY A 152 13.72 1.07 -18.61
CA GLY A 152 12.65 1.17 -19.58
C GLY A 152 11.66 2.19 -19.01
N ARG A 153 11.79 3.44 -19.47
CA ARG A 153 10.91 4.60 -19.20
C ARG A 153 9.57 4.28 -18.53
N TRP A 154 9.55 4.30 -17.19
CA TRP A 154 8.37 4.69 -16.44
C TRP A 154 8.44 6.22 -16.30
N VAL A 155 7.43 6.92 -16.82
CA VAL A 155 7.32 8.38 -16.72
C VAL A 155 5.97 8.67 -16.04
N PRO A 156 5.93 9.55 -15.02
CA PRO A 156 4.69 9.91 -14.31
C PRO A 156 3.63 10.51 -15.23
#